data_AF-A0A1G8SVI5-F1
#
_entry.id   AF-A0A1G8SVI5-F1
#
_cell.length_a   1.000
_cell.length_b   1.000
_cell.length_c   1.000
_cell.angle_alpha   90.00
_cell.angle_beta   90.00
_cell.angle_gamma   90.00
#
_symmetry.space_group_name_H-M   'P 1'
#
loop_
_entity.id
_entity.type
_entity.pdbx_description
1 polymer ?
#
loop_
_entity_poly.entity_id
_entity_poly.type
_entity_poly.pdbx_seq_one_letter_code
_entity_poly.pdbx_strand_id
1 'polypeptide(L)'
;MNYQIIAVDFDGTLCYSNWPELGEPNLPLIEYLKAWQKQGNKLILWTCRAGDALDRAVSWCSEHELSFDAINDNLPEIVELYGNNSRKITCDYYIDDKAFLPAMIGA
;
A
#
# COMPACT_ATOMS: atom_id res chain seq x y z
N MET A 1 0.11 7.31 -18.58
CA MET A 1 -1.00 6.55 -17.97
C MET A 1 -2.02 7.56 -17.45
N ASN A 2 -3.31 7.23 -17.46
CA ASN A 2 -4.38 8.17 -17.06
C ASN A 2 -4.82 7.97 -15.60
N TYR A 3 -3.97 7.36 -14.77
CA TYR A 3 -4.23 7.06 -13.37
C TYR A 3 -2.95 7.29 -12.57
N GLN A 4 -3.09 7.38 -11.26
CA GLN A 4 -1.97 7.38 -10.31
C GLN A 4 -1.95 6.13 -9.44
N ILE A 5 -0.79 5.79 -8.89
CA ILE A 5 -0.53 4.62 -8.06
C ILE A 5 -0.13 5.07 -6.66
N ILE A 6 -0.80 4.52 -5.65
CA ILE A 6 -0.36 4.61 -4.25
C ILE A 6 0.23 3.26 -3.84
N ALA A 7 1.44 3.27 -3.27
CA ALA A 7 1.96 2.16 -2.46
C ALA A 7 1.71 2.49 -0.98
N VAL A 8 0.92 1.66 -0.30
CA VAL A 8 0.52 1.90 1.09
C VAL A 8 1.06 0.81 2.00
N ASP A 9 1.70 1.22 3.10
CA ASP A 9 2.14 0.32 4.16
C ASP A 9 0.96 -0.25 4.97
N PHE A 10 1.19 -1.36 5.66
CA PHE A 10 0.21 -1.98 6.54
C PHE A 10 0.37 -1.60 8.01
N ASP A 11 1.51 -1.90 8.62
CA ASP A 11 1.71 -1.91 10.07
C ASP A 11 2.02 -0.51 10.61
N GLY A 12 1.09 0.09 11.35
CA GLY A 12 1.20 1.49 11.77
C GLY A 12 0.58 2.48 10.77
N THR A 13 0.22 2.00 9.57
CA THR A 13 -0.39 2.80 8.50
C THR A 13 -1.87 2.47 8.30
N LEU A 14 -2.20 1.28 7.78
CA LEU A 14 -3.58 0.80 7.61
C LEU A 14 -4.13 0.19 8.91
N CYS A 15 -3.26 -0.49 9.66
CA CYS A 15 -3.61 -1.25 10.86
C CYS A 15 -2.70 -0.86 12.02
N TYR A 16 -3.28 -0.33 13.10
CA TYR A 16 -2.57 -0.01 14.32
C TYR A 16 -2.48 -1.26 15.20
N SER A 17 -1.41 -2.03 15.02
CA SER A 17 -1.20 -3.31 15.71
C SER A 17 0.20 -3.46 16.27
N ASN A 18 0.35 -4.36 17.24
CA ASN A 18 1.65 -4.89 17.62
C ASN A 18 1.92 -6.14 16.78
N TRP A 19 2.92 -6.08 15.90
CA TRP A 19 3.34 -7.22 15.10
C TRP A 19 3.55 -8.48 15.98
N PRO A 20 3.06 -9.68 15.59
CA PRO A 20 2.39 -10.04 14.33
C PRO A 20 0.85 -10.05 14.39
N GLU A 21 0.25 -9.38 15.38
CA GLU A 21 -1.20 -9.34 15.53
C GLU A 21 -1.85 -8.37 14.52
N LEU A 22 -3.18 -8.41 14.46
CA LEU A 22 -3.98 -7.41 13.77
C LEU A 22 -4.60 -6.52 14.84
N GLY A 23 -4.83 -5.26 14.53
CA GLY A 23 -5.29 -4.27 15.49
C GLY A 23 -6.29 -3.31 14.87
N GLU A 24 -6.38 -2.12 15.47
CA GLU A 24 -7.42 -1.16 15.12
C GLU A 24 -7.23 -0.60 13.70
N PRO A 25 -8.31 -0.48 12.90
CA PRO A 25 -8.23 0.06 11.57
C PRO A 25 -8.04 1.57 11.56
N ASN A 26 -7.18 2.06 10.68
CA ASN A 26 -7.15 3.47 10.29
C ASN A 26 -8.31 3.77 9.32
N LEU A 27 -9.54 3.82 9.85
CA LEU A 27 -10.76 4.01 9.05
C LEU A 27 -10.71 5.24 8.13
N PRO A 28 -10.22 6.42 8.56
CA PRO A 28 -10.09 7.57 7.67
C PRO A 28 -9.22 7.31 6.44
N LEU A 29 -8.08 6.63 6.62
CA LEU A 29 -7.20 6.26 5.51
C LEU A 29 -7.85 5.22 4.61
N ILE A 30 -8.46 4.18 5.17
CA ILE A 30 -9.15 3.14 4.40
C ILE A 30 -10.23 3.75 3.50
N GLU A 31 -11.08 4.64 4.03
CA GLU A 31 -12.12 5.30 3.25
C GLU A 31 -11.55 6.23 2.17
N TYR A 32 -10.44 6.91 2.46
CA TYR A 32 -9.72 7.68 1.44
C TYR A 32 -9.23 6.79 0.29
N LEU A 33 -8.65 5.63 0.59
CA LEU A 33 -8.13 4.70 -0.43
C LEU A 33 -9.24 4.03 -1.23
N LYS A 34 -10.39 3.73 -0.63
CA LYS A 34 -11.59 3.30 -1.38
C LYS A 34 -12.05 4.37 -2.35
N ALA A 35 -12.10 5.63 -1.92
CA ALA A 35 -12.47 6.75 -2.79
C ALA A 35 -11.43 6.98 -3.90
N TRP A 36 -10.15 6.72 -3.62
CA TRP A 36 -9.06 6.74 -4.60
C TRP A 36 -9.28 5.70 -5.70
N GLN A 37 -9.59 4.45 -5.34
CA GLN A 37 -9.90 3.39 -6.31
C GLN A 37 -11.14 3.71 -7.15
N LYS A 38 -12.19 4.32 -6.56
CA LYS A 38 -13.39 4.76 -7.29
C LYS A 38 -13.10 5.80 -8.38
N GLN A 39 -11.99 6.51 -8.29
CA GLN A 39 -11.54 7.47 -9.31
C GLN A 39 -10.77 6.81 -10.47
N GLY A 40 -10.61 5.48 -10.45
CA GLY A 40 -9.85 4.73 -11.45
C GLY A 40 -8.34 4.66 -11.14
N ASN A 41 -7.92 5.15 -9.98
CA ASN A 41 -6.54 5.05 -9.53
C ASN A 41 -6.22 3.67 -8.96
N LYS A 42 -4.93 3.39 -8.80
CA LYS A 42 -4.38 2.09 -8.44
C LYS A 42 -3.80 2.07 -7.03
N LEU A 43 -3.88 0.91 -6.40
CA LEU A 43 -3.39 0.70 -5.04
C LEU A 43 -2.54 -0.56 -4.95
N ILE A 44 -1.36 -0.43 -4.34
CA ILE A 44 -0.45 -1.54 -4.05
C ILE A 44 -0.28 -1.64 -2.54
N LEU A 45 -0.52 -2.83 -1.99
CA LEU A 45 -0.13 -3.11 -0.61
C LEU A 45 1.39 -3.30 -0.58
N TRP A 46 2.09 -2.45 0.16
CA TRP A 46 3.55 -2.48 0.25
C TRP A 46 4.00 -2.68 1.69
N THR A 47 4.17 -3.94 2.09
CA THR A 47 4.35 -4.34 3.48
C THR A 47 5.50 -5.33 3.64
N CYS A 48 6.15 -5.29 4.81
CA CYS A 48 7.15 -6.29 5.19
C CYS A 48 6.53 -7.65 5.57
N ARG A 49 5.19 -7.74 5.70
CA ARG A 49 4.51 -9.02 5.96
C ARG A 49 4.73 -10.01 4.83
N ALA A 50 4.92 -11.28 5.16
CA ALA A 50 5.11 -12.37 4.21
C ALA A 50 4.46 -13.68 4.72
N GLY A 51 4.18 -14.61 3.80
CA GLY A 51 3.51 -15.89 4.12
C GLY A 51 2.17 -15.68 4.84
N ASP A 52 1.88 -16.50 5.85
CA ASP A 52 0.62 -16.47 6.61
C ASP A 52 0.29 -15.08 7.18
N ALA A 53 1.30 -14.29 7.56
CA ALA A 53 1.08 -12.95 8.09
C ALA A 53 0.61 -11.96 7.01
N LEU A 54 1.07 -12.14 5.76
CA LEU A 54 0.60 -11.39 4.60
C LEU A 54 -0.84 -11.80 4.26
N ASP A 55 -1.13 -13.09 4.24
CA ASP A 55 -2.47 -13.61 3.94
C ASP A 55 -3.51 -13.08 4.94
N ARG A 56 -3.12 -13.02 6.24
CA ARG A 56 -3.94 -12.42 7.30
C ARG A 56 -4.15 -10.92 7.08
N ALA A 57 -3.13 -10.17 6.67
CA ALA A 57 -3.25 -8.73 6.41
C ALA A 57 -4.14 -8.45 5.20
N VAL A 58 -3.99 -9.23 4.13
CA VAL A 58 -4.83 -9.13 2.92
C VAL A 58 -6.29 -9.47 3.26
N SER A 59 -6.52 -10.53 4.02
CA SER A 59 -7.87 -10.92 4.47
C SER A 59 -8.51 -9.84 5.33
N TRP A 60 -7.75 -9.27 6.28
CA TRP A 60 -8.20 -8.16 7.11
C TRP A 60 -8.56 -6.92 6.29
N CYS A 61 -7.75 -6.55 5.27
CA CYS A 61 -8.11 -5.46 4.37
C CYS A 61 -9.41 -5.75 3.61
N SER A 62 -9.61 -6.98 3.17
CA SER A 62 -10.84 -7.39 2.47
C SER A 62 -12.07 -7.33 3.36
N GLU A 63 -11.96 -7.64 4.66
CA GLU A 63 -13.05 -7.47 5.64
C GLU A 63 -13.46 -6.00 5.78
N HIS A 64 -12.52 -5.09 5.56
CA HIS A 64 -12.76 -3.65 5.47
C HIS A 64 -13.12 -3.16 4.05
N GLU A 65 -13.42 -4.07 3.11
CA GLU A 65 -13.74 -3.76 1.70
C GLU A 65 -12.63 -2.99 0.95
N LEU A 66 -11.38 -3.14 1.38
CA LEU A 66 -10.21 -2.58 0.71
C LEU A 66 -9.47 -3.70 -0.03
N SER A 67 -9.25 -3.52 -1.33
CA SER A 67 -8.55 -4.49 -2.18
C SER A 67 -7.38 -3.81 -2.89
N PHE A 68 -6.46 -4.59 -3.44
CA PHE A 68 -5.23 -4.07 -4.05
C PHE A 68 -5.06 -4.59 -5.47
N ASP A 69 -4.54 -3.75 -6.36
CA ASP A 69 -4.20 -4.13 -7.74
C ASP A 69 -2.92 -4.99 -7.77
N ALA A 70 -2.03 -4.82 -6.80
CA ALA A 70 -0.89 -5.70 -6.55
C ALA A 70 -0.53 -5.73 -5.05
N ILE A 71 0.18 -6.78 -4.64
CA ILE A 71 0.65 -6.97 -3.26
C ILE A 71 2.14 -7.26 -3.33
N ASN A 72 2.94 -6.39 -2.72
CA ASN A 72 4.41 -6.49 -2.73
C ASN A 72 5.04 -6.63 -4.11
N ASP A 73 4.37 -6.12 -5.15
CA ASP A 73 4.82 -6.21 -6.53
C ASP A 73 4.39 -5.00 -7.38
N ASN A 74 5.10 -4.74 -8.47
CA ASN A 74 4.73 -3.71 -9.45
C ASN A 74 3.53 -4.17 -10.28
N LEU A 75 2.76 -3.21 -10.79
CA LEU A 75 1.71 -3.52 -11.76
C LEU A 75 2.32 -4.10 -13.06
N PRO A 76 1.66 -5.04 -13.75
CA PRO A 76 2.17 -5.64 -14.98
C PRO A 76 2.56 -4.61 -16.05
N GLU A 77 1.76 -3.56 -16.22
CA GLU A 77 2.02 -2.49 -17.19
C GLU A 77 3.23 -1.62 -16.82
N ILE A 78 3.60 -1.55 -15.53
CA ILE A 78 4.81 -0.88 -15.07
C ILE A 78 6.03 -1.75 -15.38
N VAL A 79 5.93 -3.06 -15.15
CA VAL A 79 6.99 -4.01 -15.51
C VAL A 79 7.26 -4.00 -17.01
N GLU A 80 6.20 -3.97 -17.82
CA GLU A 80 6.32 -3.88 -19.28
C GLU A 80 6.98 -2.56 -19.71
N LEU A 81 6.58 -1.44 -19.12
CA LEU A 81 7.14 -0.11 -19.44
C LEU A 81 8.65 -0.03 -19.23
N TYR A 82 9.17 -0.59 -18.13
CA TYR A 82 10.60 -0.54 -17.81
C TYR A 82 11.40 -1.72 -18.35
N GLY A 83 10.73 -2.76 -18.88
CA GLY A 83 11.36 -3.99 -19.34
C GLY A 83 11.99 -4.83 -18.21
N ASN A 84 11.71 -4.50 -16.95
CA ASN A 84 12.11 -5.28 -15.79
C ASN A 84 11.14 -5.05 -14.62
N ASN A 85 11.13 -5.99 -13.67
CA ASN A 85 10.43 -5.82 -12.41
C ASN A 85 11.43 -5.45 -11.31
N SER A 86 11.50 -4.16 -10.99
CA SER A 86 12.40 -3.68 -9.94
C SER A 86 11.93 -4.11 -8.56
N ARG A 87 12.86 -4.45 -7.66
CA ARG A 87 12.52 -4.77 -6.26
C ARG A 87 11.77 -3.63 -5.54
N LYS A 88 12.05 -2.38 -5.90
CA LYS A 88 11.32 -1.21 -5.39
C LYS A 88 10.03 -1.05 -6.21
N ILE A 89 8.92 -0.81 -5.52
CA ILE A 89 7.65 -0.45 -6.15
C ILE A 89 7.77 0.92 -6.80
N THR A 90 7.37 1.02 -8.06
CA THR A 90 7.18 2.28 -8.76
C THR A 90 5.75 2.74 -8.54
N CYS A 91 5.60 3.91 -7.92
CA CYS A 91 4.30 4.53 -7.66
C CYS A 91 4.43 6.06 -7.62
N ASP A 92 3.29 6.76 -7.63
CA ASP A 92 3.24 8.22 -7.53
C ASP A 92 3.39 8.68 -6.07
N TYR A 93 2.82 7.92 -5.13
CA TYR A 93 2.86 8.24 -3.71
C TYR A 93 3.15 7.01 -2.86
N TYR A 94 3.96 7.21 -1.82
CA TYR A 94 4.11 6.26 -0.71
C TYR A 94 3.35 6.81 0.50
N ILE A 95 2.51 5.99 1.12
CA ILE A 95 1.87 6.28 2.40
C ILE A 95 2.42 5.26 3.39
N ASP A 96 3.22 5.73 4.35
CA ASP A 96 4.02 4.89 5.24
C ASP A 96 4.27 5.65 6.56
N ASP A 97 4.04 4.97 7.69
CA ASP A 97 4.22 5.53 9.04
C ASP A 97 5.68 5.90 9.35
N LYS A 98 6.63 5.33 8.60
CA LYS A 98 8.07 5.57 8.71
C LYS A 98 8.62 6.43 7.58
N ALA A 99 7.76 7.06 6.79
CA ALA A 99 8.20 7.99 5.76
C ALA A 99 8.90 9.22 6.38
N PHE A 100 10.09 9.54 5.86
CA PHE A 100 10.77 10.80 6.13
C PHE A 100 11.11 11.47 4.80
N LEU A 101 10.53 12.64 4.54
CA LEU A 101 10.75 13.35 3.28
C LEU A 101 12.11 14.06 3.29
N PRO A 102 12.86 14.10 2.17
CA PRO A 102 14.12 14.85 2.10
C PRO A 102 13.99 16.33 2.49
N ALA A 103 12.83 16.95 2.22
CA ALA A 103 12.54 18.32 2.59
C ALA A 103 12.45 18.56 4.12
N MET A 104 12.33 17.50 4.91
CA MET A 104 12.33 17.57 6.38
C MET A 104 13.75 17.61 6.96
N ILE A 105 14.80 17.46 6.15
CA ILE A 105 16.18 17.58 6.61
C ILE A 105 16.48 19.05 6.93
N GLY A 106 16.69 19.35 8.21
CA GLY A 106 17.08 20.69 8.67
C GLY A 106 15.92 21.69 8.82
N ALA A 107 14.68 21.23 8.75
CA ALA A 107 13.49 21.98 9.14
C ALA A 107 13.32 22.04 10.66
#